data_AF-A0A9P4MDV0-F1
#
_entry.id   AF-A0A9P4MDV0-F1
#
_cell.length_a   1.000
_cell.length_b   1.000
_cell.length_c   1.000
_cell.angle_alpha   90.00
_cell.angle_beta   90.00
_cell.angle_gamma   90.00
#
_symmetry.space_group_name_H-M   'P 1'
#
loop_
_entity.id
_entity.type
_entity.pdbx_description
1 polymer ?
#
loop_
_entity_poly.entity_id
_entity_poly.type
_entity_poly.pdbx_seq_one_letter_code
_entity_poly.pdbx_strand_id
1 'polypeptide(L)'
;MVNGPEMVGYEEVARKLTDKLGVEYKYVSVGKEELIRRHVAMGKPEAVAGIMAWLEEYTAEGKEEQLPTGAVEKLTGTKGVTLDEFIEKHRAEFGV
;
A
#
# COMPACT_ATOMS: atom_id res chain seq x y z
N MET A 1 13.07 -11.49 -6.76
CA MET A 1 12.29 -10.52 -5.97
C MET A 1 11.32 -11.29 -5.09
N VAL A 2 11.05 -10.83 -3.88
CA VAL A 2 10.05 -11.41 -2.99
C VAL A 2 8.89 -10.42 -2.88
N ASN A 3 7.69 -10.84 -3.26
CA ASN A 3 6.47 -10.04 -3.22
C ASN A 3 5.29 -10.85 -2.64
N GLY A 4 4.20 -10.15 -2.33
CA GLY A 4 2.96 -10.75 -1.85
C GLY A 4 2.29 -11.68 -2.87
N PRO A 5 1.26 -12.43 -2.45
CA PRO A 5 0.57 -13.39 -3.31
C PRO A 5 -0.39 -12.73 -4.33
N GLU A 6 -0.67 -11.44 -4.17
CA GLU A 6 -1.56 -10.66 -5.05
C GLU A 6 -0.94 -9.28 -5.34
N MET A 7 -1.25 -8.74 -6.52
CA MET A 7 -1.00 -7.35 -6.88
C MET A 7 -2.24 -6.55 -6.54
N VAL A 8 -2.09 -5.47 -5.77
CA VAL A 8 -3.20 -4.66 -5.26
C VAL A 8 -2.98 -3.19 -5.60
N GLY A 9 -4.03 -2.53 -6.09
CA GLY A 9 -4.06 -1.07 -6.28
C GLY A 9 -4.69 -0.36 -5.09
N TYR A 10 -4.49 0.96 -4.97
CA TYR A 10 -5.01 1.73 -3.82
C TYR A 10 -6.54 1.76 -3.73
N GLU A 11 -7.26 1.75 -4.87
CA GLU A 11 -8.72 1.65 -4.87
C GLU A 11 -9.20 0.32 -4.28
N GLU A 12 -8.52 -0.77 -4.66
CA GLU A 12 -8.81 -2.11 -4.16
C GLU A 12 -8.52 -2.22 -2.66
N VAL A 13 -7.43 -1.60 -2.18
CA VAL A 13 -7.11 -1.50 -0.75
C VAL A 13 -8.25 -0.79 0.01
N ALA A 14 -8.69 0.38 -0.48
CA ALA A 14 -9.76 1.14 0.15
C ALA A 14 -11.09 0.36 0.17
N ARG A 15 -11.41 -0.33 -0.92
CA ARG A 15 -12.58 -1.23 -1.00
C ARG A 15 -12.49 -2.37 0.01
N LYS A 16 -11.39 -3.11 0.04
CA LYS A 16 -11.20 -4.23 0.98
C LYS A 16 -11.24 -3.78 2.45
N LEU A 17 -10.66 -2.61 2.77
CA LEU A 17 -10.78 -2.01 4.10
C LEU A 17 -12.24 -1.69 4.44
N THR A 18 -12.98 -1.09 3.51
CA THR A 18 -14.41 -0.78 3.69
C THR A 18 -15.22 -2.03 3.95
N ASP A 19 -15.05 -3.06 3.11
CA ASP A 19 -15.78 -4.32 3.20
C ASP A 19 -15.50 -5.06 4.52
N LYS A 20 -14.24 -5.03 4.99
CA LYS A 20 -13.83 -5.74 6.21
C LYS A 20 -14.19 -4.97 7.48
N LEU A 21 -14.02 -3.66 7.50
CA LEU A 21 -14.12 -2.85 8.72
C LEU A 21 -15.50 -2.21 8.90
N GLY A 22 -16.31 -2.11 7.85
CA GLY A 22 -17.64 -1.50 7.90
C GLY A 22 -17.63 0.03 8.01
N VAL A 23 -16.48 0.66 7.81
CA VAL A 23 -16.30 2.12 7.75
C VAL A 23 -15.88 2.48 6.32
N GLU A 24 -16.40 3.58 5.78
CA GLU A 24 -16.07 3.99 4.41
C GLU A 24 -14.62 4.48 4.31
N TYR A 25 -13.81 3.76 3.53
CA TYR A 25 -12.48 4.16 3.12
C TYR A 25 -12.50 4.55 1.64
N LYS A 26 -11.95 5.74 1.33
CA LYS A 26 -11.87 6.24 -0.04
C LYS A 26 -10.43 6.54 -0.43
N TYR A 27 -10.00 5.99 -1.57
CA TYR A 27 -8.76 6.40 -2.19
C TYR A 27 -8.90 7.81 -2.78
N VAL A 28 -7.95 8.68 -2.46
CA VAL A 28 -7.86 10.04 -3.01
C VAL A 28 -6.47 10.21 -3.62
N SER A 29 -6.42 10.26 -4.95
CA SER A 29 -5.19 10.60 -5.66
C SER A 29 -4.83 12.06 -5.41
N VAL A 30 -3.56 12.31 -5.12
CA VAL A 30 -3.02 13.64 -4.86
C VAL A 30 -1.75 13.84 -5.67
N GLY A 31 -1.54 15.07 -6.14
CA GLY A 31 -0.34 15.41 -6.90
C GLY A 31 0.92 15.35 -6.06
N LYS A 32 2.08 15.19 -6.72
CA LYS A 32 3.40 15.08 -6.09
C LYS A 32 3.72 16.19 -5.10
N GLU A 33 3.48 17.45 -5.46
CA GLU A 33 3.76 18.58 -4.57
C GLU A 33 2.90 18.53 -3.29
N GLU A 34 1.65 18.08 -3.42
CA GLU A 34 0.76 17.91 -2.29
C GLU A 34 1.21 16.74 -1.39
N LEU A 35 1.70 15.65 -1.97
CA LEU A 35 2.33 14.55 -1.21
C LEU A 35 3.55 15.04 -0.43
N ILE A 36 4.42 15.86 -1.04
CA ILE A 36 5.58 16.43 -0.35
C ILE A 36 5.11 17.28 0.84
N ARG A 37 4.16 18.20 0.62
CA ARG A 37 3.60 19.05 1.68
C ARG A 37 3.04 18.23 2.84
N ARG A 38 2.29 17.17 2.55
CA ARG A 38 1.72 16.27 3.57
C ARG A 38 2.81 15.57 4.40
N HIS A 39 3.83 15.04 3.74
CA HIS A 39 4.92 14.37 4.45
C HIS A 39 5.73 15.34 5.32
N VAL A 40 6.00 16.55 4.85
CA VAL A 40 6.64 17.61 5.64
C VAL A 40 5.76 18.01 6.83
N ALA A 41 4.44 18.16 6.62
CA ALA A 41 3.50 18.45 7.71
C ALA A 41 3.45 17.34 8.77
N MET A 42 3.72 16.09 8.39
CA MET A 42 3.90 14.94 9.30
C MET A 42 5.30 14.87 9.94
N GLY A 43 6.14 15.90 9.77
CA GLY A 43 7.46 16.01 10.38
C GLY A 43 8.58 15.29 9.64
N LYS A 44 8.38 14.88 8.37
CA LYS A 44 9.46 14.31 7.56
C LYS A 44 10.38 15.41 7.03
N PRO A 45 11.71 15.18 6.99
CA PRO A 45 12.62 16.08 6.28
C PRO A 45 12.23 16.21 4.80
N GLU A 46 12.41 17.39 4.22
CA GLU A 46 11.98 17.67 2.84
C GLU A 46 12.57 16.71 1.80
N ALA A 47 13.85 16.34 1.95
CA ALA A 47 14.48 15.35 1.08
C ALA A 47 13.80 13.97 1.14
N VAL A 48 13.37 13.55 2.34
CA VAL A 48 12.64 12.28 2.53
C VAL A 48 11.24 12.38 1.96
N ALA A 49 10.55 13.49 2.17
CA ALA A 49 9.23 13.76 1.59
C ALA A 49 9.27 13.75 0.05
N GLY A 50 10.33 14.31 -0.55
CA GLY A 50 10.57 14.29 -1.99
C GLY A 50 10.74 12.87 -2.55
N ILE A 51 11.50 12.02 -1.86
CA ILE A 51 11.69 10.61 -2.24
C ILE A 51 10.36 9.85 -2.16
N MET A 52 9.58 10.03 -1.08
CA MET A 52 8.29 9.38 -0.91
C MET A 52 7.31 9.79 -2.01
N ALA A 53 7.21 11.09 -2.32
CA ALA A 53 6.34 11.57 -3.38
C ALA A 53 6.77 11.11 -4.78
N TRP A 54 8.08 10.99 -5.02
CA TRP A 54 8.61 10.41 -6.26
C TRP A 54 8.26 8.92 -6.39
N LEU A 55 8.31 8.16 -5.30
CA LEU A 55 7.95 6.75 -5.31
C LEU A 55 6.47 6.58 -5.70
N GLU A 56 5.56 7.34 -5.10
CA GLU A 56 4.13 7.29 -5.44
C GLU A 56 3.85 7.63 -6.91
N GLU A 57 4.56 8.61 -7.48
CA GLU A 57 4.47 8.94 -8.90
C GLU A 57 4.99 7.77 -9.77
N TYR A 58 6.09 7.15 -9.37
CA TYR A 58 6.67 5.98 -10.04
C TYR A 58 5.72 4.77 -9.98
N THR A 59 5.04 4.56 -8.85
CA THR A 59 3.97 3.55 -8.70
C THR A 59 2.79 3.87 -9.61
N ALA A 60 2.33 5.13 -9.64
CA ALA A 60 1.18 5.57 -10.45
C ALA A 60 1.43 5.44 -11.96
N GLU A 61 2.69 5.53 -12.39
CA GLU A 61 3.12 5.27 -13.77
C GLU A 61 3.24 3.77 -14.10
N GLY A 62 2.89 2.89 -13.15
CA GLY A 62 2.93 1.43 -13.32
C GLY A 62 4.34 0.84 -13.29
N LYS A 63 5.37 1.63 -12.92
CA LYS A 63 6.78 1.21 -13.06
C LYS A 63 7.23 0.23 -11.97
N GLU A 64 6.41 0.03 -10.93
CA GLU A 64 6.60 -0.99 -9.90
C GLU A 64 5.67 -2.20 -10.07
N GLU A 65 4.79 -2.18 -11.08
CA GLU A 65 3.84 -3.26 -11.31
C GLU A 65 4.57 -4.55 -11.65
N GLN A 66 4.39 -5.54 -10.78
CA GLN A 66 4.98 -6.85 -10.95
C GLN A 66 3.99 -7.91 -10.51
N LEU A 67 3.86 -8.93 -11.35
CA LEU A 67 3.03 -10.07 -11.02
C LEU A 67 3.60 -10.84 -9.81
N PRO A 68 2.74 -11.42 -8.96
CA PRO A 68 3.16 -12.30 -7.88
C PRO A 68 4.09 -13.41 -8.39
N THR A 69 5.27 -13.51 -7.79
CA THR A 69 6.32 -14.44 -8.24
C THR A 69 6.24 -15.83 -7.58
N GLY A 70 5.45 -15.93 -6.51
CA GLY A 70 5.41 -17.09 -5.62
C GLY A 70 6.71 -17.32 -4.83
N ALA A 71 7.60 -16.32 -4.78
CA ALA A 71 8.90 -16.48 -4.13
C ALA A 71 8.81 -16.78 -2.63
N VAL A 72 7.79 -16.26 -1.93
CA VAL A 72 7.55 -16.56 -0.51
C VAL A 72 7.38 -18.07 -0.29
N GLU A 73 6.51 -18.71 -1.05
CA GLU A 73 6.26 -20.15 -0.95
C GLU A 73 7.48 -20.97 -1.35
N LYS A 74 8.17 -20.59 -2.43
CA LYS A 74 9.38 -21.28 -2.88
C LYS A 74 10.52 -21.25 -1.85
N LEU A 75 10.65 -20.14 -1.11
CA LEU A 75 11.74 -19.95 -0.15
C LEU A 75 11.42 -20.46 1.26
N THR A 76 10.15 -20.39 1.66
CA THR A 76 9.73 -20.66 3.05
C THR A 76 8.87 -21.91 3.21
N GLY A 77 8.37 -22.48 2.10
CA GLY A 77 7.39 -23.57 2.12
C GLY A 77 5.98 -23.15 2.56
N THR A 78 5.74 -21.86 2.83
CA THR A 78 4.46 -21.33 3.29
C THR A 78 3.91 -20.32 2.27
N LYS A 79 2.60 -20.35 2.03
CA LYS A 79 1.94 -19.37 1.15
C LYS A 79 2.12 -17.94 1.69
N GLY A 80 2.21 -16.97 0.77
CA GLY A 80 2.18 -15.56 1.13
C GLY A 80 0.83 -15.17 1.74
N VAL A 81 0.85 -14.13 2.57
CA VAL A 81 -0.35 -13.57 3.22
C VAL A 81 -1.03 -12.59 2.26
N THR A 82 -2.32 -12.78 2.01
CA THR A 82 -3.16 -11.87 1.22
C THR A 82 -3.49 -10.61 2.02
N LEU A 83 -3.90 -9.54 1.34
CA LEU A 83 -4.35 -8.30 1.96
C LEU A 83 -5.59 -8.53 2.84
N ASP A 84 -6.49 -9.42 2.44
CA ASP A 84 -7.67 -9.76 3.25
C ASP A 84 -7.28 -10.42 4.59
N GLU A 85 -6.33 -11.35 4.55
CA GLU A 85 -5.79 -12.00 5.75
C GLU A 85 -5.02 -11.00 6.63
N PHE A 86 -4.28 -10.08 6.01
CA PHE A 86 -3.55 -9.04 6.71
C PHE A 86 -4.48 -8.08 7.45
N ILE A 87 -5.51 -7.57 6.77
CA ILE A 87 -6.51 -6.67 7.36
C ILE A 87 -7.23 -7.35 8.53
N GLU A 88 -7.64 -8.61 8.36
CA GLU A 88 -8.32 -9.35 9.42
C GLU A 88 -7.43 -9.54 10.65
N LYS A 89 -6.16 -9.91 10.43
CA LYS A 89 -5.18 -10.09 11.52
C LYS A 89 -4.89 -8.80 12.28
N HIS A 90 -4.87 -7.66 11.58
CA HIS A 90 -4.52 -6.34 12.14
C HIS A 90 -5.73 -5.42 12.31
N ARG A 91 -6.94 -6.00 12.38
CA ARG A 91 -8.21 -5.26 12.42
C ARG A 91 -8.23 -4.14 13.45
N ALA A 92 -7.65 -4.38 14.63
CA ALA A 92 -7.62 -3.43 15.74
C ALA A 92 -6.74 -2.19 15.46
N GLU A 93 -5.77 -2.28 14.56
CA GLU A 93 -4.89 -1.17 14.17
C GLU A 93 -5.51 -0.29 13.07
N PHE A 94 -6.47 -0.84 12.33
CA PHE A 94 -7.23 -0.13 11.30
C PHE A 94 -8.57 0.42 11.80
N GLY A 95 -8.98 0.07 13.03
CA GLY A 95 -10.17 0.64 13.66
C GLY A 95 -9.91 2.07 14.13
N VAL A 96 -10.88 2.96 13.88
CA VAL A 96 -10.94 4.30 14.48
C VAL A 96 -11.50 4.21 15.90
#